data_AF-A0A745J6Q0-F1
#
_entry.id   AF-A0A745J6Q0-F1
#
_cell.length_a   1.000
_cell.length_b   1.000
_cell.length_c   1.000
_cell.angle_alpha   90.00
_cell.angle_beta   90.00
_cell.angle_gamma   90.00
#
_symmetry.space_group_name_H-M   'P 1'
#
loop_
_entity.id
_entity.type
_entity.pdbx_description
1 polymer ?
#
loop_
_entity_poly.entity_id
_entity_poly.type
_entity_poly.pdbx_seq_one_letter_code
_entity_poly.pdbx_strand_id
1 'polypeptide(L)'
;MALTDLAIRHARLPGKAYRLSDCHGLYIQVNPSGSKLWYLKFRFGNKKNRMALGPYPLISLVLAREKQADIRRLILEGINPAEKRREDKRGGEPL
;
A
#
# COMPACT_ATOMS: atom_id res chain seq x y z
N MET A 1 -15.57 5.32 1.70
CA MET A 1 -16.08 4.57 0.52
C MET A 1 -14.96 3.68 0.01
N ALA A 2 -15.28 2.46 -0.42
CA ALA A 2 -14.31 1.57 -1.03
C ALA A 2 -13.90 2.11 -2.40
N LEU A 3 -12.62 2.01 -2.73
CA LEU A 3 -12.07 2.42 -4.02
C LEU A 3 -12.43 1.37 -5.08
N THR A 4 -12.58 1.82 -6.33
CA THR A 4 -12.80 0.96 -7.50
C THR A 4 -11.65 1.12 -8.49
N ASP A 5 -11.36 0.07 -9.27
CA ASP A 5 -10.30 0.13 -10.28
C ASP A 5 -10.58 1.22 -11.34
N LEU A 6 -11.84 1.40 -11.72
CA LEU A 6 -12.27 2.45 -12.64
C LEU A 6 -11.92 3.86 -12.12
N ALA A 7 -12.19 4.14 -10.84
CA ALA A 7 -11.83 5.41 -10.22
C ALA A 7 -10.31 5.65 -10.21
N ILE A 8 -9.51 4.59 -10.04
CA ILE A 8 -8.05 4.67 -10.08
C ILE A 8 -7.57 4.96 -11.50
N ARG A 9 -8.12 4.28 -12.52
CA ARG A 9 -7.75 4.52 -13.93
C ARG A 9 -8.03 5.96 -14.34
N HIS A 10 -9.21 6.48 -14.00
CA HIS A 10 -9.62 7.86 -14.31
C HIS A 10 -9.07 8.93 -13.37
N ALA A 11 -8.23 8.55 -12.41
CA ALA A 11 -7.57 9.50 -11.52
C ALA A 11 -6.73 10.51 -12.33
N ARG A 12 -7.19 11.77 -12.35
CA ARG A 12 -6.57 12.87 -13.11
C ARG A 12 -5.20 13.26 -12.53
N LEU A 13 -4.36 13.86 -13.37
CA LEU A 13 -3.09 14.49 -13.00
C LEU A 13 -3.36 15.89 -12.42
N PRO A 14 -3.31 16.14 -11.11
CA PRO A 14 -3.81 17.40 -10.56
C PRO A 14 -2.74 18.49 -10.47
N GLY A 15 -1.59 18.37 -11.13
CA GLY A 15 -0.44 19.26 -10.92
C GLY A 15 0.20 19.16 -9.51
N LYS A 16 -0.47 18.54 -8.54
CA LYS A 16 0.02 18.24 -7.18
C LYS A 16 -0.33 16.80 -6.79
N ALA A 17 0.47 16.21 -5.90
CA ALA A 17 0.22 14.86 -5.42
C ALA A 17 -1.04 14.81 -4.54
N TYR A 18 -1.85 13.76 -4.72
CA TYR A 18 -3.07 13.52 -3.93
C TYR A 18 -3.26 12.04 -3.65
N ARG A 19 -4.23 11.73 -2.79
CA ARG A 19 -4.50 10.37 -2.32
C ARG A 19 -5.95 10.00 -2.56
N LEU A 20 -6.16 8.81 -3.13
CA LEU A 20 -7.47 8.17 -3.17
C LEU A 20 -7.49 7.07 -2.12
N SER A 21 -8.37 7.22 -1.13
CA SER A 21 -8.43 6.29 0.00
C SER A 21 -9.32 5.09 -0.31
N ASP A 22 -8.88 3.92 0.12
CA ASP A 22 -9.69 2.71 0.23
C ASP A 22 -10.02 2.45 1.72
N CYS A 23 -10.34 1.21 2.08
CA CYS A 23 -10.64 0.84 3.46
C CYS A 23 -9.37 0.57 4.30
N HIS A 24 -9.54 0.62 5.63
CA HIS A 24 -8.55 0.17 6.62
C HIS A 24 -7.12 0.72 6.44
N GLY A 25 -7.02 1.98 6.04
CA GLY A 25 -5.73 2.68 5.89
C GLY A 25 -5.00 2.42 4.58
N LEU A 26 -5.56 1.61 3.67
CA LEU A 26 -5.07 1.47 2.30
C LEU A 26 -5.46 2.70 1.48
N TYR A 27 -4.54 3.19 0.66
CA TYR A 27 -4.78 4.26 -0.30
C TYR A 27 -3.77 4.21 -1.42
N ILE A 28 -4.12 4.80 -2.56
CA ILE A 28 -3.19 5.03 -3.67
C ILE A 28 -2.82 6.50 -3.71
N GLN A 29 -1.51 6.78 -3.76
CA GLN A 29 -1.01 8.13 -4.00
C GLN A 29 -0.80 8.30 -5.50
N VAL A 30 -1.41 9.33 -6.06
CA VAL A 30 -1.24 9.73 -7.46
C VAL A 30 -0.33 10.95 -7.46
N ASN A 31 0.82 10.82 -8.10
CA ASN A 31 1.83 11.88 -8.20
C ASN A 31 1.55 12.80 -9.40
N PRO A 32 2.13 14.03 -9.42
CA PRO A 32 1.97 14.95 -10.55
C PRO A 32 2.43 14.35 -11.89
N SER A 33 3.44 13.47 -11.87
CA SER A 33 3.93 12.76 -13.05
C SER A 33 3.00 11.66 -13.57
N GLY A 34 1.92 11.35 -12.83
CA GLY A 34 0.99 10.28 -13.16
C GLY A 34 1.36 8.92 -12.62
N SER A 35 2.52 8.78 -11.97
CA SER A 35 2.83 7.55 -11.25
C SER A 35 1.88 7.36 -10.08
N LYS A 36 1.43 6.12 -9.89
CA LYS A 36 0.47 5.74 -8.87
C LYS A 36 1.08 4.67 -7.98
N LEU A 37 1.08 4.91 -6.67
CA LEU A 37 1.77 4.04 -5.70
C LEU A 37 0.86 3.70 -4.53
N TRP A 38 0.71 2.41 -4.25
CA TRP A 38 -0.07 1.94 -3.11
C TRP A 38 0.67 2.16 -1.80
N TYR A 39 -0.07 2.57 -0.79
CA TYR A 39 0.41 2.72 0.56
C TYR A 39 -0.61 2.21 1.58
N LEU A 40 -0.10 1.62 2.64
CA LEU A 40 -0.88 1.26 3.83
C LEU A 40 -0.41 2.09 5.02
N LYS A 41 -1.34 2.80 5.66
CA LYS A 41 -1.16 3.38 6.99
C LYS A 41 -1.63 2.38 8.04
N PHE A 42 -0.80 2.11 9.03
CA PHE A 42 -1.12 1.22 10.13
C PHE A 42 -0.50 1.71 11.43
N ARG A 43 -0.85 1.09 12.55
CA ARG A 43 -0.19 1.27 13.83
C ARG A 43 0.37 -0.05 14.29
N PHE A 44 1.54 0.00 14.91
CA PHE A 44 2.14 -1.14 15.58
C PHE A 44 2.69 -0.64 16.92
N GLY A 45 2.18 -1.18 18.02
CA GLY A 45 2.27 -0.54 19.33
C GLY A 45 1.72 0.90 19.32
N ASN A 46 2.45 1.83 19.94
CA ASN A 46 2.07 3.25 19.98
C ASN A 46 2.54 4.08 18.78
N LYS A 47 3.13 3.46 17.75
CA LYS A 47 3.73 4.17 16.61
C LYS A 47 2.83 4.11 15.37
N LYS A 48 2.60 5.28 14.76
CA LYS A 48 1.97 5.39 13.42
C LYS A 48 3.03 5.05 12.36
N ASN A 49 2.70 4.12 11.48
CA ASN A 49 3.59 3.67 10.41
C ASN A 49 2.90 3.77 9.05
N ARG A 50 3.72 3.80 8.00
CA ARG A 50 3.30 3.80 6.59
C ARG A 50 4.22 2.89 5.80
N MET A 51 3.65 2.03 4.96
CA MET A 51 4.39 1.13 4.08
C MET A 51 3.93 1.29 2.64
N ALA A 52 4.86 1.36 1.69
CA ALA A 52 4.56 1.30 0.26
C ALA A 52 4.29 -0.15 -0.15
N LEU A 53 3.17 -0.47 -0.79
CA LEU A 53 2.86 -1.85 -1.22
C LEU A 53 3.34 -2.16 -2.64
N GLY A 54 3.48 -1.13 -3.48
CA GLY A 54 4.01 -1.24 -4.84
C GLY A 54 3.22 -0.39 -5.85
N PRO A 55 3.77 -0.23 -7.07
CA PRO A 55 3.20 0.66 -8.07
C PRO A 55 1.95 0.06 -8.71
N TYR A 56 0.99 0.90 -9.10
CA TYR A 56 -0.12 0.53 -9.97
C TYR A 56 0.28 0.78 -11.44
N PRO A 57 -0.10 -0.09 -12.40
CA PRO A 57 -1.01 -1.24 -12.27
C PRO A 57 -0.35 -2.57 -11.88
N LEU A 58 0.97 -2.64 -11.73
CA LEU A 58 1.69 -3.88 -11.38
C LEU A 58 1.13 -4.55 -10.12
N ILE A 59 0.79 -3.74 -9.11
CA ILE A 59 -0.03 -4.12 -7.98
C ILE A 59 -1.46 -3.62 -8.25
N SER A 60 -2.36 -4.57 -8.53
CA SER A 60 -3.79 -4.29 -8.71
C SER A 60 -4.44 -3.88 -7.38
N LEU A 61 -5.66 -3.32 -7.44
CA LEU A 61 -6.44 -3.03 -6.23
C LEU A 61 -6.70 -4.30 -5.39
N VAL A 62 -6.96 -5.43 -6.04
CA VAL A 62 -7.18 -6.73 -5.37
C VAL A 62 -5.91 -7.15 -4.63
N LEU A 63 -4.78 -7.16 -5.31
CA LEU A 63 -3.50 -7.55 -4.71
C LEU A 63 -3.07 -6.57 -3.60
N ALA A 64 -3.40 -5.28 -3.73
CA ALA A 64 -3.17 -4.30 -2.68
C ALA A 64 -4.00 -4.58 -1.41
N ARG A 65 -5.24 -5.06 -1.56
CA ARG A 65 -6.11 -5.48 -0.44
C ARG A 65 -5.64 -6.78 0.20
N GLU A 66 -5.16 -7.74 -0.59
CA GLU A 66 -4.54 -8.98 -0.07
C GLU A 66 -3.32 -8.65 0.79
N LYS A 67 -2.38 -7.85 0.26
CA LYS A 67 -1.20 -7.39 1.01
C LYS A 67 -1.58 -6.61 2.28
N GLN A 68 -2.68 -5.85 2.24
CA GLN A 68 -3.20 -5.19 3.43
C GLN A 68 -3.70 -6.19 4.48
N ALA A 69 -4.42 -7.23 4.07
CA ALA A 69 -4.90 -8.26 4.97
C ALA A 69 -3.73 -8.99 5.64
N ASP A 70 -2.69 -9.34 4.87
CA ASP A 70 -1.48 -9.98 5.40
C ASP A 70 -0.78 -9.10 6.44
N ILE A 71 -0.60 -7.81 6.14
CA ILE A 71 0.02 -6.87 7.10
C ILE A 71 -0.81 -6.74 8.38
N ARG A 72 -2.14 -6.72 8.27
CA ARG A 72 -3.01 -6.65 9.44
C ARG A 72 -2.95 -7.92 10.27
N ARG A 73 -2.82 -9.09 9.63
CA ARG A 73 -2.60 -10.37 10.29
C ARG A 73 -1.29 -10.35 11.08
N LEU A 74 -0.19 -9.90 10.48
CA LEU A 74 1.09 -9.75 11.18
C LEU A 74 0.98 -8.85 12.41
N ILE A 75 0.28 -7.72 12.30
CA ILE A 75 0.05 -6.81 13.44
C ILE A 75 -0.73 -7.51 14.56
N LEU A 76 -1.75 -8.31 14.20
CA LEU A 76 -2.54 -9.07 15.16
C LEU A 76 -1.70 -10.13 15.88
N GLU A 77 -0.77 -10.76 15.17
CA GLU A 77 0.19 -11.73 15.70
C GLU A 77 1.35 -11.06 16.49
N GLY A 78 1.35 -9.73 16.62
CA GLY A 78 2.40 -8.99 17.32
C GLY A 78 3.72 -8.90 16.54
N ILE A 79 3.71 -9.23 15.25
CA ILE A 79 4.88 -9.18 14.36
C ILE A 79 4.94 -7.80 13.70
N ASN A 80 6.11 -7.15 13.76
CA ASN A 80 6.30 -5.86 13.08
C ASN A 80 6.36 -6.07 11.55
N PRO A 81 5.38 -5.56 10.77
CA PRO A 81 5.35 -5.77 9.32
C PRO A 81 6.57 -5.19 8.59
N ALA A 82 7.19 -4.15 9.13
CA ALA A 82 8.37 -3.53 8.53
C ALA A 82 9.59 -4.45 8.58
N GLU A 83 9.76 -5.20 9.67
CA GLU A 83 10.85 -6.17 9.81
C GLU A 83 10.59 -7.41 8.96
N LYS A 84 9.36 -7.94 8.97
CA LYS A 84 9.00 -9.07 8.11
C LYS A 84 9.27 -8.78 6.63
N ARG A 85 8.92 -7.59 6.16
CA ARG A 85 9.23 -7.17 4.78
C ARG A 85 10.72 -7.09 4.48
N ARG A 86 11.54 -6.68 5.47
CA ARG A 86 13.00 -6.64 5.30
C ARG A 86 13.58 -8.05 5.19
N GLU A 87 13.08 -9.00 5.98
CA GLU A 87 13.44 -10.42 5.88
C GLU A 87 13.07 -10.99 4.52
N ASP A 88 11.82 -10.81 4.07
CA ASP A 88 11.36 -11.33 2.78
C ASP A 88 12.17 -10.74 1.61
N LYS A 89 12.60 -9.48 1.71
CA LYS A 89 13.47 -8.84 0.70
C LYS A 89 14.91 -9.38 0.73
N ARG A 90 15.41 -9.80 1.89
CA ARG A 90 16.76 -10.39 2.04
C ARG A 90 16.81 -11.85 1.58
N GLY A 91 15.71 -12.60 1.74
CA GLY A 91 15.59 -13.98 1.27
C GLY A 91 15.34 -14.12 -0.24
N GLY A 92 15.04 -13.01 -0.93
CA GLY A 92 15.01 -12.96 -2.39
C GLY A 92 16.37 -12.52 -2.93
N GLU A 93 17.36 -13.40 -2.89
CA GLU A 93 18.61 -13.19 -3.64
C GLU A 93 18.30 -13.16 -5.15
N PRO A 94 18.86 -12.20 -5.90
CA PRO A 94 18.85 -12.26 -7.35
C PRO A 94 19.83 -13.37 -7.77
N LEU A 95 19.31 -14.42 -8.42
CA LEU A 95 20.11 -15.27 -9.31
C LEU A 95 20.37 -14.50 -10.62
#